data_AF-A0A960DKN5-F1
#
_entry.id   AF-A0A960DKN5-F1
#
_cell.length_a   1.000
_cell.length_b   1.000
_cell.length_c   1.000
_cell.angle_alpha   90.00
_cell.angle_beta   90.00
_cell.angle_gamma   90.00
#
_symmetry.space_group_name_H-M   'P 1'
#
loop_
_entity.id
_entity.type
_entity.pdbx_description
1 polymer ?
#
loop_
_entity_poly.entity_id
_entity_poly.type
_entity_poly.pdbx_seq_one_letter_code
_entity_poly.pdbx_strand_id
1 'polypeptide(L)'
;MLALAWGAGAAVVLAVVFLLSAITKLASPAAWRAQAAGLGVPPWLAAPVPYAEAVLGAWLLVQWQRPVAAWVAVAVLVAFTGLLVVRLAQGQRPPCACFGSWSTTPIGPGHVARNTAFLALAVFAALA
;
A
#
# COMPACT_ATOMS: atom_id res chain seq x y z
N MET A 1 17.18 -6.94 21.54
CA MET A 1 16.53 -5.67 21.93
C MET A 1 16.65 -4.60 20.85
N LEU A 2 17.84 -4.28 20.33
CA LEU A 2 17.96 -3.29 19.22
C LEU A 2 17.16 -3.70 17.98
N ALA A 3 17.31 -4.93 17.46
CA ALA A 3 16.59 -5.39 16.27
C ALA A 3 15.05 -5.25 16.39
N LEU A 4 14.49 -5.63 17.54
CA LEU A 4 13.07 -5.46 17.86
C LEU A 4 12.62 -3.99 17.84
N ALA A 5 13.47 -3.06 18.31
CA ALA A 5 13.19 -1.63 18.29
C ALA A 5 13.21 -1.05 16.86
N TRP A 6 14.18 -1.46 16.03
CA TRP A 6 14.24 -1.08 14.62
C TRP A 6 13.05 -1.65 13.83
N GLY A 7 12.65 -2.89 14.11
CA GLY A 7 11.47 -3.51 13.51
C GLY A 7 10.16 -2.80 13.87
N ALA A 8 10.02 -2.34 15.12
CA ALA A 8 8.89 -1.52 15.54
C ALA A 8 8.87 -0.16 14.82
N GLY A 9 10.03 0.51 14.68
CA GLY A 9 10.14 1.76 13.92
C GLY A 9 9.71 1.60 12.46
N ALA A 10 10.14 0.52 11.80
CA ALA A 10 9.72 0.16 10.45
C ALA A 10 8.21 -0.07 10.34
N ALA A 11 7.62 -0.77 11.32
CA ALA A 11 6.17 -0.99 11.38
C ALA A 11 5.38 0.31 11.58
N VAL A 12 5.88 1.25 12.38
CA VAL A 12 5.24 2.57 12.56
C VAL A 12 5.26 3.37 11.25
N VAL A 13 6.37 3.37 10.51
CA VAL A 13 6.44 4.02 9.20
C VAL A 13 5.42 3.42 8.23
N LEU A 14 5.33 2.10 8.17
CA LEU A 14 4.32 1.42 7.33
C LEU A 14 2.90 1.73 7.78
N ALA A 15 2.65 1.77 9.09
CA ALA A 15 1.35 2.13 9.64
C ALA A 15 0.90 3.51 9.15
N VAL A 16 1.80 4.51 9.23
CA VAL A 16 1.53 5.87 8.73
C VAL A 16 1.24 5.85 7.23
N VAL A 17 2.02 5.13 6.44
CA VAL A 17 1.81 5.01 4.97
C VAL A 17 0.44 4.41 4.65
N PHE A 18 0.07 3.30 5.29
CA PHE A 18 -1.22 2.65 5.07
C PHE A 18 -2.40 3.53 5.53
N LEU A 19 -2.28 4.20 6.68
CA LEU A 19 -3.31 5.10 7.17
C LEU A 19 -3.50 6.32 6.25
N LEU A 20 -2.41 6.95 5.80
CA LEU A 20 -2.49 8.06 4.83
C LEU A 20 -3.10 7.59 3.50
N SER A 21 -2.72 6.39 3.05
CA SER A 21 -3.30 5.78 1.86
C SER A 21 -4.82 5.55 2.00
N ALA A 22 -5.26 5.02 3.15
CA ALA A 22 -6.67 4.85 3.45
C ALA A 22 -7.43 6.19 3.50
N ILE A 23 -6.89 7.19 4.22
CA ILE A 23 -7.49 8.52 4.36
C ILE A 23 -7.68 9.18 2.99
N THR A 24 -6.66 9.16 2.13
CA THR A 24 -6.75 9.78 0.78
C THR A 24 -7.81 9.12 -0.09
N LYS A 25 -7.95 7.79 -0.03
CA LYS A 25 -9.00 7.05 -0.76
C LYS A 25 -10.40 7.29 -0.18
N LEU A 26 -10.53 7.34 1.15
CA LEU A 26 -11.81 7.61 1.83
C LEU A 26 -12.26 9.07 1.68
N ALA A 27 -11.32 10.02 1.60
CA ALA A 27 -11.60 11.43 1.37
C ALA A 27 -12.09 11.69 -0.07
N SER A 28 -11.76 10.82 -1.02
CA SER A 28 -12.16 10.96 -2.42
C SER A 28 -12.61 9.63 -3.06
N PRO A 29 -13.72 9.01 -2.58
CA PRO A 29 -14.12 7.66 -2.99
C PRO A 29 -14.43 7.54 -4.48
N ALA A 30 -14.98 8.59 -5.09
CA ALA A 30 -15.27 8.62 -6.52
C ALA A 30 -13.98 8.62 -7.36
N ALA A 31 -12.98 9.42 -6.96
CA ALA A 31 -11.68 9.46 -7.62
C ALA A 31 -10.95 8.12 -7.48
N TRP A 32 -10.96 7.53 -6.27
CA TRP A 32 -10.41 6.19 -6.04
C TRP A 32 -11.06 5.14 -6.95
N ARG A 33 -12.39 5.08 -7.03
CA ARG A 33 -13.09 4.10 -7.88
C ARG A 33 -12.76 4.28 -9.36
N ALA A 34 -12.68 5.52 -9.84
CA ALA A 34 -12.30 5.80 -11.23
C ALA A 34 -10.86 5.37 -11.53
N GLN A 35 -9.91 5.66 -10.64
CA GLN A 35 -8.52 5.25 -10.79
C GLN A 35 -8.35 3.72 -10.70
N ALA A 36 -9.04 3.07 -9.77
CA ALA A 36 -9.05 1.61 -9.63
C ALA A 36 -9.62 0.93 -10.88
N ALA A 37 -10.71 1.47 -11.44
CA ALA A 37 -11.26 1.01 -12.71
C ALA A 37 -10.28 1.19 -13.88
N GLY A 38 -9.53 2.30 -13.91
CA GLY A 38 -8.44 2.53 -14.88
C GLY A 38 -7.28 1.55 -14.76
N LEU A 39 -7.06 0.98 -13.58
CA LEU A 39 -6.15 -0.15 -13.33
C LEU A 39 -6.80 -1.52 -13.59
N GLY A 40 -8.03 -1.56 -14.11
CA GLY A 40 -8.82 -2.76 -14.36
C GLY A 40 -9.18 -3.56 -13.10
N VAL A 41 -9.21 -2.90 -11.93
CA VAL A 41 -9.68 -3.51 -10.68
C VAL A 41 -11.21 -3.38 -10.62
N PRO A 42 -11.96 -4.47 -10.41
CA PRO A 42 -13.40 -4.41 -10.37
C PRO A 42 -13.90 -3.70 -9.10
N PRO A 43 -15.09 -3.05 -9.13
CA PRO A 43 -15.58 -2.24 -8.01
C PRO A 43 -15.74 -3.00 -6.68
N TRP A 44 -16.14 -4.27 -6.74
CA TRP A 44 -16.31 -5.12 -5.55
C TRP A 44 -14.98 -5.41 -4.85
N LEU A 45 -13.86 -5.42 -5.59
CA LEU A 45 -12.53 -5.58 -5.03
C LEU A 45 -11.94 -4.23 -4.60
N ALA A 46 -12.22 -3.15 -5.33
CA ALA A 46 -11.74 -1.80 -5.01
C ALA A 46 -12.44 -1.19 -3.78
N ALA A 47 -13.71 -1.53 -3.53
CA ALA A 47 -14.50 -1.01 -2.41
C ALA A 47 -13.92 -1.33 -1.02
N PRO A 48 -13.51 -2.57 -0.70
CA PRO A 48 -12.95 -2.89 0.62
C PRO A 48 -11.52 -2.39 0.85
N VAL A 49 -10.76 -2.08 -0.21
CA VAL A 49 -9.32 -1.74 -0.10
C VAL A 49 -9.02 -0.62 0.90
N PRO A 50 -9.70 0.55 0.90
CA PRO A 50 -9.38 1.62 1.85
C PRO A 50 -9.59 1.20 3.31
N TYR A 51 -10.61 0.36 3.56
CA TYR A 51 -10.87 -0.18 4.90
C TYR A 51 -9.82 -1.20 5.31
N ALA A 52 -9.41 -2.07 4.39
CA ALA A 52 -8.34 -3.04 4.62
C ALA A 52 -7.01 -2.33 4.93
N GLU A 53 -6.69 -1.25 4.21
CA GLU A 53 -5.51 -0.42 4.46
C GLU A 53 -5.59 0.27 5.82
N ALA A 54 -6.76 0.81 6.20
CA ALA A 54 -6.95 1.43 7.51
C ALA A 54 -6.77 0.43 8.67
N VAL A 55 -7.39 -0.75 8.56
CA VAL A 55 -7.30 -1.82 9.55
C VAL A 55 -5.85 -2.31 9.68
N LEU A 56 -5.18 -2.55 8.55
CA LEU A 56 -3.79 -2.97 8.55
C LEU A 56 -2.85 -1.91 9.13
N GLY A 57 -3.06 -0.65 8.79
CA GLY A 57 -2.31 0.48 9.34
C GLY A 57 -2.48 0.60 10.86
N ALA A 58 -3.71 0.51 11.36
CA ALA A 58 -4.00 0.52 12.79
C ALA A 58 -3.40 -0.71 13.51
N TRP A 59 -3.48 -1.89 12.89
CA TRP A 59 -2.90 -3.12 13.45
C TRP A 59 -1.38 -3.01 13.59
N LEU A 60 -0.70 -2.53 12.54
CA LEU A 60 0.73 -2.25 12.59
C LEU A 60 1.06 -1.20 13.65
N LEU A 61 0.25 -0.15 13.82
CA LEU A 61 0.50 0.93 14.77
C LEU A 61 0.49 0.45 16.23
N VAL A 62 -0.49 -0.39 16.58
CA VAL A 62 -0.65 -0.93 17.95
C VAL A 62 0.44 -1.97 18.30
N GLN A 63 1.24 -2.40 17.32
CA GLN A 63 2.32 -3.40 17.48
C GLN A 63 1.83 -4.79 17.96
N TRP A 64 0.52 -5.04 18.01
CA TRP A 64 -0.06 -6.32 18.40
C TRP A 64 0.24 -7.38 17.34
N GLN A 65 0.95 -8.47 17.68
CA GLN A 65 1.38 -9.49 16.72
C GLN A 65 2.07 -8.89 15.47
N ARG A 66 2.93 -7.88 15.67
CA ARG A 66 3.61 -7.12 14.61
C ARG A 66 4.15 -7.98 13.45
N PRO A 67 4.84 -9.12 13.67
CA PRO A 67 5.37 -9.92 12.55
C PRO A 67 4.26 -10.41 11.60
N VAL A 68 3.11 -10.79 12.15
CA VAL A 68 1.95 -11.24 11.35
C VAL A 68 1.37 -10.07 10.55
N ALA A 69 1.16 -8.92 11.20
CA ALA A 69 0.69 -7.71 10.52
C ALA A 69 1.66 -7.26 9.40
N ALA A 70 2.97 -7.36 9.64
CA ALA A 70 4.00 -7.03 8.66
C ALA A 70 3.99 -7.98 7.46
N TRP A 71 3.77 -9.29 7.67
CA TRP A 71 3.59 -10.24 6.56
C TRP A 71 2.32 -9.97 5.75
N VAL A 72 1.23 -9.56 6.39
CA VAL A 72 0.02 -9.12 5.68
C VAL A 72 0.32 -7.87 4.84
N ALA A 73 1.08 -6.91 5.39
CA ALA A 73 1.55 -5.75 4.63
C ALA A 73 2.43 -6.10 3.44
N VAL A 74 3.33 -7.07 3.58
CA VAL A 74 4.12 -7.63 2.47
C VAL A 74 3.19 -8.14 1.38
N ALA A 75 2.19 -8.96 1.71
CA ALA A 75 1.27 -9.52 0.73
C ALA A 75 0.49 -8.43 -0.04
N VAL A 76 -0.01 -7.42 0.69
CA VAL A 76 -0.72 -6.27 0.09
C VAL A 76 0.21 -5.45 -0.83
N LEU A 77 1.43 -5.16 -0.38
CA LEU A 77 2.42 -4.40 -1.16
C LEU A 77 2.86 -5.17 -2.41
N VAL A 78 3.03 -6.49 -2.33
CA VAL A 78 3.30 -7.35 -3.49
C VAL A 78 2.15 -7.29 -4.48
N ALA A 79 0.90 -7.41 -4.03
CA ALA A 79 -0.27 -7.33 -4.91
C ALA A 79 -0.34 -5.99 -5.65
N PHE A 80 -0.16 -4.87 -4.94
CA PHE A 80 -0.14 -3.54 -5.56
C PHE A 80 1.04 -3.37 -6.52
N THR A 81 2.23 -3.80 -6.14
CA THR A 81 3.43 -3.70 -6.98
C THR A 81 3.26 -4.54 -8.26
N GLY A 82 2.76 -5.77 -8.12
CA GLY A 82 2.47 -6.65 -9.25
C GLY A 82 1.47 -6.02 -10.22
N LEU A 83 0.39 -5.42 -9.72
CA LEU A 83 -0.57 -4.69 -10.55
C LEU A 83 0.11 -3.55 -11.33
N LEU A 84 0.94 -2.73 -10.67
CA LEU A 84 1.67 -1.65 -11.33
C LEU A 84 2.63 -2.17 -12.40
N VAL A 85 3.40 -3.22 -12.10
CA VAL A 85 4.36 -3.84 -13.03
C VAL A 85 3.63 -4.41 -14.24
N VAL A 86 2.53 -5.15 -14.06
CA VAL A 86 1.73 -5.71 -15.15
C VAL A 86 1.22 -4.60 -16.07
N ARG A 87 0.67 -3.51 -15.52
CA ARG A 87 0.15 -2.39 -16.31
C ARG A 87 1.25 -1.66 -17.07
N LEU A 88 2.40 -1.43 -16.44
CA LEU A 88 3.57 -0.85 -17.10
C LEU A 88 4.12 -1.75 -18.22
N ALA A 89 4.15 -3.07 -18.00
CA ALA A 89 4.57 -4.04 -19.01
C ALA A 89 3.61 -4.09 -20.22
N GLN A 90 2.32 -3.81 -20.00
CA GLN A 90 1.32 -3.64 -21.05
C GLN A 90 1.40 -2.28 -21.77
N GLY A 91 2.37 -1.42 -21.41
CA GLY A 91 2.49 -0.06 -21.94
C GLY A 91 1.41 0.91 -21.43
N GLN A 92 0.56 0.49 -20.50
CA GLN A 92 -0.50 1.30 -19.94
C GLN A 92 0.06 2.17 -18.82
N ARG A 93 -0.26 3.47 -18.85
CA ARG A 93 0.16 4.43 -17.81
C ARG A 93 -1.03 5.19 -17.19
N PRO A 94 -2.02 4.48 -16.61
CA PRO A 94 -3.10 5.16 -15.88
C PRO A 94 -2.54 5.92 -14.67
N PRO A 95 -3.32 6.84 -14.06
CA PRO A 95 -2.93 7.51 -12.82
C PRO A 95 -2.65 6.51 -11.68
N CYS A 96 -1.69 6.80 -10.80
CA CYS A 96 -1.36 5.92 -9.69
C CYS A 96 -2.47 5.92 -8.63
N ALA A 97 -3.23 4.82 -8.54
CA ALA A 97 -4.33 4.71 -7.58
C ALA A 97 -3.88 4.43 -6.13
N CYS A 98 -2.62 4.03 -5.88
CA CYS A 98 -2.16 3.59 -4.56
C CYS A 98 -2.23 4.68 -3.47
N PHE A 99 -2.26 5.96 -3.83
CA PHE A 99 -2.43 7.10 -2.91
C PHE A 99 -3.66 7.95 -3.25
N GLY A 100 -4.65 7.36 -3.96
CA GLY A 100 -5.88 8.04 -4.34
C GLY A 100 -5.66 9.34 -5.12
N SER A 101 -6.38 10.40 -4.73
CA SER A 101 -6.32 11.72 -5.37
C SER A 101 -4.97 12.43 -5.23
N TRP A 102 -4.08 11.96 -4.36
CA TRP A 102 -2.78 12.57 -4.13
C TRP A 102 -1.76 12.28 -5.24
N SER A 103 -2.02 11.28 -6.09
CA SER A 103 -1.18 10.96 -7.24
C SER A 103 -2.03 10.87 -8.50
N THR A 104 -2.17 12.00 -9.20
CA THR A 104 -2.79 12.07 -10.54
C THR A 104 -1.78 11.83 -11.67
N THR A 105 -0.50 11.71 -11.32
CA THR A 105 0.60 11.45 -12.24
C THR A 105 0.46 10.05 -12.87
N PRO A 106 0.70 9.91 -14.19
CA PRO A 106 0.76 8.61 -14.84
C PRO A 106 1.74 7.67 -14.14
N ILE A 107 1.38 6.39 -13.99
CA ILE A 107 2.27 5.40 -13.39
C ILE A 107 3.58 5.29 -14.19
N GLY A 108 4.66 5.06 -13.46
CA GLY A 108 6.02 5.04 -13.98
C GLY A 108 6.98 4.33 -13.02
N PRO A 109 8.26 4.19 -13.40
CA PRO A 109 9.23 3.40 -12.65
C PRO A 109 9.41 3.87 -11.19
N GLY A 110 9.30 5.17 -10.93
CA GLY A 110 9.39 5.72 -9.57
C GLY A 110 8.30 5.21 -8.62
N HIS A 111 7.09 4.92 -9.12
CA HIS A 111 6.02 4.36 -8.29
C HIS A 111 6.30 2.92 -7.89
N VAL A 112 6.87 2.13 -8.81
CA VAL A 112 7.33 0.76 -8.52
C VAL A 112 8.46 0.82 -7.50
N ALA A 113 9.46 1.68 -7.70
CA ALA A 113 10.58 1.84 -6.77
C ALA A 113 10.12 2.20 -5.35
N ARG A 114 9.19 3.15 -5.21
CA ARG A 114 8.59 3.52 -3.92
C ARG A 114 7.90 2.33 -3.24
N ASN A 115 7.07 1.58 -3.99
CA ASN A 115 6.38 0.42 -3.44
C ASN A 115 7.36 -0.69 -3.05
N THR A 116 8.41 -0.92 -3.83
CA THR A 116 9.48 -1.86 -3.50
C THR A 116 10.25 -1.44 -2.24
N ALA A 117 10.46 -0.14 -2.02
CA ALA A 117 11.07 0.35 -0.78
C ALA A 117 10.17 0.08 0.44
N PHE A 118 8.86 0.32 0.34
CA PHE A 118 7.92 -0.06 1.40
C PHE A 118 7.85 -1.57 1.61
N LEU A 119 7.94 -2.36 0.53
CA LEU A 119 7.98 -3.82 0.62
C LEU A 119 9.21 -4.30 1.38
N ALA A 120 10.40 -3.75 1.09
CA ALA A 120 11.62 -4.07 1.82
C ALA A 120 11.50 -3.71 3.31
N LEU A 121 10.89 -2.56 3.62
CA LEU A 121 10.62 -2.15 4.99
C LEU A 121 9.64 -3.10 5.69
N ALA A 122 8.63 -3.60 4.99
CA ALA A 122 7.67 -4.57 5.52
C ALA A 122 8.30 -5.93 5.79
N VAL A 123 9.18 -6.41 4.90
CA VAL A 123 9.97 -7.62 5.13
C VAL A 123 10.89 -7.44 6.35
N PHE A 124 11.57 -6.29 6.46
CA PHE A 124 12.39 -6.00 7.63
C PHE A 124 11.56 -5.98 8.93
N ALA A 125 10.40 -5.31 8.92
CA ALA A 125 9.48 -5.29 10.05
C ALA A 125 8.87 -6.67 10.38
N ALA A 126 8.87 -7.62 9.46
CA ALA A 126 8.40 -8.99 9.69
C ALA A 126 9.49 -9.89 10.30
N LEU A 127 10.76 -9.60 10.01
CA LEU A 127 11.91 -10.44 10.39
C LEU A 127 12.67 -9.95 11.64
N ALA A 128 12.69 -8.64 11.91
CA ALA A 128 13.38 -8.01 13.05
C ALA A 128 12.47 -7.88 14.27
#